data_AF-A0A7W8VD38-F1
#
_entry.id   AF-A0A7W8VD38-F1
#
_cell.length_a   1.000
_cell.length_b   1.000
_cell.length_c   1.000
_cell.angle_alpha   90.00
_cell.angle_beta   90.00
_cell.angle_gamma   90.00
#
_symmetry.space_group_name_H-M   'P 1'
#
loop_
_entity.id
_entity.type
_entity.pdbx_description
1 polymer ?
#
loop_
_entity_poly.entity_id
_entity_poly.type
_entity_poly.pdbx_seq_one_letter_code
_entity_poly.pdbx_strand_id
1 'polypeptide(L)'
;MNRPMTGPGVSALGHRDAIRTFSGEHEEDVLAHKPILGKQASAAGKQAGAERWEMRMAGSGREPLTPELGVLGEILRLARVSAGATMRDVEEYSSGHISNVENRRVMPSRELVVLYVARFGCDRMRALSAYERAKSAASARRSGRSGGASSFVDEEVGPESDIDAIRRTYRVRDVETSYTLGAEGQVVEAVTIRSLTAVAPRVGLAVARFNYPTDPRPGVLDITAIAGCSILRRSESHTGAISAVLALEREVQRNEGPHTYAFRVSVRSQVPALPKIRYYASGRTQRCALRVKFHNGRPPAAVWWFRSASRAEVEYGDEVETNLLSGDDGHFYFADFYDLDTEHCGIAWRWA
;
A
#
# COMPACT_ATOMS: atom_id res chain seq x y z
N MET A 1 36.70 -47.50 15.75
CA MET A 1 37.84 -48.28 15.24
C MET A 1 37.58 -48.62 13.77
N ASN A 2 38.62 -48.49 12.94
CA ASN A 2 38.76 -48.90 11.54
C ASN A 2 38.20 -48.02 10.41
N ARG A 3 39.02 -47.02 10.04
CA ARG A 3 39.45 -46.78 8.64
C ARG A 3 40.55 -47.79 8.26
N PRO A 4 40.83 -47.99 6.95
CA PRO A 4 42.02 -47.39 6.29
C PRO A 4 41.66 -46.74 4.92
N MET A 5 42.20 -45.57 4.49
CA MET A 5 43.54 -45.26 3.90
C MET A 5 43.73 -45.94 2.52
N THR A 6 44.14 -45.35 1.38
CA THR A 6 44.95 -44.17 0.97
C THR A 6 44.92 -44.12 -0.59
N GLY A 7 44.65 -42.99 -1.29
CA GLY A 7 45.65 -42.06 -1.93
C GLY A 7 46.16 -42.53 -3.33
N PRO A 8 46.90 -41.76 -4.17
CA PRO A 8 47.04 -40.29 -4.38
C PRO A 8 47.16 -39.85 -5.89
N GLY A 9 47.36 -38.55 -6.16
CA GLY A 9 47.91 -37.96 -7.42
C GLY A 9 47.08 -36.79 -7.97
N VAL A 10 47.35 -35.48 -7.80
CA VAL A 10 48.52 -34.58 -7.99
C VAL A 10 48.80 -34.17 -9.46
N SER A 11 48.49 -32.88 -9.74
CA SER A 11 49.13 -31.90 -10.66
C SER A 11 49.22 -32.23 -12.17
N ALA A 12 49.33 -31.28 -13.13
CA ALA A 12 49.63 -29.85 -13.14
C ALA A 12 49.36 -29.30 -14.58
N LEU A 13 49.20 -27.96 -14.68
CA LEU A 13 49.72 -27.03 -15.72
C LEU A 13 49.43 -27.34 -17.21
N GLY A 14 49.02 -26.42 -18.09
CA GLY A 14 48.92 -24.96 -18.04
C GLY A 14 48.76 -24.40 -19.48
N HIS A 15 48.72 -23.06 -19.57
CA HIS A 15 48.88 -22.21 -20.78
C HIS A 15 47.81 -22.28 -21.88
N ARG A 16 47.50 -21.23 -22.65
CA ARG A 16 47.70 -19.76 -22.66
C ARG A 16 46.91 -19.30 -23.91
N ASP A 17 46.52 -18.03 -23.94
CA ASP A 17 46.25 -17.21 -25.13
C ASP A 17 45.09 -17.57 -26.07
N ALA A 18 44.12 -16.65 -26.17
CA ALA A 18 43.87 -15.93 -27.42
C ALA A 18 42.89 -14.75 -27.19
N ILE A 19 43.48 -13.56 -27.09
CA ILE A 19 42.85 -12.29 -27.42
C ILE A 19 42.71 -12.22 -28.95
N ARG A 20 41.51 -11.89 -29.45
CA ARG A 20 41.28 -11.24 -30.76
C ARG A 20 40.07 -10.32 -30.60
N THR A 21 40.24 -9.02 -30.40
CA THR A 21 40.33 -7.97 -31.44
C THR A 21 39.34 -8.14 -32.60
N PHE A 22 38.36 -7.23 -32.64
CA PHE A 22 37.90 -6.62 -33.88
C PHE A 22 37.69 -5.12 -33.63
N SER A 23 38.11 -4.35 -34.63
CA SER A 23 38.50 -2.95 -34.68
C SER A 23 37.77 -2.23 -35.83
N GLY A 24 37.68 -0.91 -35.74
CA GLY A 24 37.20 0.04 -36.77
C GLY A 24 36.00 0.85 -36.24
N GLU A 25 36.09 2.10 -35.78
CA GLU A 25 36.70 3.34 -36.33
C GLU A 25 36.25 3.60 -37.78
N HIS A 26 35.33 4.56 -37.99
CA HIS A 26 35.55 5.97 -38.42
C HIS A 26 36.00 6.04 -39.90
N GLU A 27 35.56 6.94 -40.79
CA GLU A 27 34.76 8.16 -40.80
C GLU A 27 34.52 8.52 -42.30
N GLU A 28 34.06 9.75 -42.55
CA GLU A 28 34.12 10.54 -43.81
C GLU A 28 32.92 10.51 -44.79
N ASP A 29 32.41 11.64 -45.33
CA ASP A 29 32.62 13.07 -45.06
C ASP A 29 31.65 13.95 -45.90
N VAL A 30 31.67 15.26 -45.62
CA VAL A 30 31.36 16.44 -46.46
C VAL A 30 29.90 16.89 -46.68
N LEU A 31 29.51 17.98 -45.99
CA LEU A 31 29.48 19.33 -46.61
C LEU A 31 29.12 20.44 -45.59
N ALA A 32 30.07 21.35 -45.40
CA ALA A 32 29.91 22.63 -44.72
C ALA A 32 29.38 23.71 -45.69
N HIS A 33 28.57 24.66 -45.22
CA HIS A 33 28.74 26.12 -45.45
C HIS A 33 27.67 27.00 -44.77
N LYS A 34 28.12 27.72 -43.72
CA LYS A 34 27.97 29.17 -43.41
C LYS A 34 26.56 29.84 -43.17
N PRO A 35 26.54 31.01 -42.50
CA PRO A 35 25.61 31.34 -41.40
C PRO A 35 24.51 32.35 -41.76
N ILE A 36 23.45 32.45 -40.94
CA ILE A 36 22.54 33.61 -40.96
C ILE A 36 22.26 34.14 -39.55
N LEU A 37 22.91 35.28 -39.29
CA LEU A 37 22.45 36.50 -38.61
C LEU A 37 21.28 36.41 -37.62
N GLY A 38 21.58 36.87 -36.40
CA GLY A 38 20.65 37.05 -35.31
C GLY A 38 19.54 38.07 -35.56
N LYS A 39 18.49 37.93 -34.75
CA LYS A 39 17.59 39.02 -34.38
C LYS A 39 17.60 39.14 -32.87
N GLN A 40 18.19 40.23 -32.39
CA GLN A 40 17.89 40.77 -31.08
C GLN A 40 16.39 41.08 -31.03
N ALA A 41 15.64 40.33 -30.22
CA ALA A 41 14.28 40.68 -29.83
C ALA A 41 14.35 41.21 -28.39
N SER A 42 13.90 42.46 -28.25
CA SER A 42 14.08 43.36 -27.11
C SER A 42 13.54 42.83 -25.78
N ALA A 43 14.16 43.29 -24.69
CA ALA A 43 13.79 42.98 -23.31
C ALA A 43 12.34 43.37 -22.94
N ALA A 44 11.68 44.24 -23.72
CA ALA A 44 10.31 44.69 -23.48
C ALA A 44 9.26 43.60 -23.78
N GLY A 45 9.52 42.68 -24.73
CA GLY A 45 8.60 41.57 -25.04
C GLY A 45 8.59 40.46 -23.99
N LYS A 46 9.68 40.34 -23.21
CA LYS A 46 9.79 39.38 -22.09
C LYS A 46 9.02 39.84 -20.86
N GLN A 47 8.94 41.15 -20.62
CA GLN A 47 8.23 41.72 -19.46
C GLN A 47 6.70 41.69 -19.63
N ALA A 48 6.19 42.04 -20.82
CA ALA A 48 4.75 41.89 -21.12
C ALA A 48 4.30 40.41 -21.17
N GLY A 49 5.21 39.50 -21.54
CA GLY A 49 5.02 38.07 -21.36
C GLY A 49 4.95 37.70 -19.88
N ALA A 50 5.96 38.07 -19.09
CA ALA A 50 6.05 37.76 -17.67
C ALA A 50 4.85 38.28 -16.84
N GLU A 51 4.35 39.49 -17.12
CA GLU A 51 3.15 40.03 -16.45
C GLU A 51 1.87 39.28 -16.86
N ARG A 52 1.77 38.84 -18.13
CA ARG A 52 0.67 37.99 -18.60
C ARG A 52 0.77 36.54 -18.08
N TRP A 53 1.98 36.09 -17.76
CA TRP A 53 2.27 34.81 -17.09
C TRP A 53 1.94 34.89 -15.59
N GLU A 54 2.28 35.98 -14.89
CA GLU A 54 1.91 36.21 -13.49
C GLU A 54 0.39 36.34 -13.29
N MET A 55 -0.32 37.01 -14.22
CA MET A 55 -1.79 37.09 -14.16
C MET A 55 -2.51 35.75 -14.38
N ARG A 56 -1.86 34.75 -15.01
CA ARG A 56 -2.39 33.37 -15.11
C ARG A 56 -1.95 32.47 -13.94
N MET A 57 -1.08 32.95 -13.05
CA MET A 57 -0.59 32.23 -11.87
C MET A 57 -1.44 32.45 -10.61
N ALA A 58 -2.52 33.21 -10.69
CA ALA A 58 -3.51 33.32 -9.62
C ALA A 58 -4.39 32.05 -9.53
N GLY A 59 -3.78 30.93 -9.12
CA GLY A 59 -4.52 29.87 -8.47
C GLY A 59 -5.15 30.45 -7.20
N SER A 60 -6.46 30.25 -7.01
CA SER A 60 -7.26 30.75 -5.87
C SER A 60 -6.44 31.00 -4.60
N GLY A 61 -6.44 32.23 -4.08
CA GLY A 61 -5.61 32.72 -2.96
C GLY A 61 -5.88 32.10 -1.58
N ARG A 62 -6.36 30.84 -1.51
CA ARG A 62 -6.44 30.08 -0.26
C ARG A 62 -5.13 29.36 0.00
N GLU A 63 -4.62 29.50 1.22
CA GLU A 63 -3.42 28.83 1.71
C GLU A 63 -3.48 27.29 1.57
N PRO A 64 -2.31 26.63 1.40
CA PRO A 64 -2.23 25.17 1.39
C PRO A 64 -2.59 24.56 2.75
N LEU A 65 -3.08 23.31 2.76
CA LEU A 65 -3.43 22.61 4.01
C LEU A 65 -2.24 22.50 4.98
N THR A 66 -1.03 22.32 4.45
CA THR A 66 0.24 22.44 5.18
C THR A 66 1.33 23.03 4.26
N PRO A 67 2.38 23.67 4.81
CA PRO A 67 3.53 24.12 4.02
C PRO A 67 4.18 22.99 3.20
N GLU A 68 4.25 21.78 3.78
CA GLU A 68 4.83 20.59 3.17
C GLU A 68 4.01 20.07 1.98
N LEU A 69 2.67 20.13 2.07
CA LEU A 69 1.80 19.86 0.92
C LEU A 69 2.00 20.92 -0.17
N GLY A 70 2.31 22.16 0.22
CA GLY A 70 2.72 23.23 -0.69
C GLY A 70 3.94 22.85 -1.52
N VAL A 71 4.99 22.39 -0.86
CA VAL A 71 6.25 21.96 -1.48
C VAL A 71 6.02 20.75 -2.40
N LEU A 72 5.24 19.76 -1.98
CA LEU A 72 4.93 18.61 -2.81
C LEU A 72 4.17 19.00 -4.09
N GLY A 73 3.11 19.80 -3.98
CA GLY A 73 2.31 20.23 -5.13
C GLY A 73 3.14 21.00 -6.16
N GLU A 74 4.09 21.83 -5.69
CA GLU A 74 5.01 22.57 -6.55
C GLU A 74 6.03 21.67 -7.26
N ILE A 75 6.60 20.69 -6.56
CA ILE A 75 7.52 19.69 -7.16
C ILE A 75 6.82 18.95 -8.30
N LEU A 76 5.61 18.47 -8.07
CA LEU A 76 4.84 17.73 -9.09
C LEU A 76 4.50 18.64 -10.28
N ARG A 77 3.98 19.84 -10.01
CA ARG A 77 3.65 20.81 -11.06
C ARG A 77 4.86 21.19 -11.92
N LEU A 78 6.01 21.45 -11.30
CA LEU A 78 7.24 21.79 -12.00
C LEU A 78 7.70 20.64 -12.90
N ALA A 79 7.67 19.39 -12.41
CA ALA A 79 8.05 18.23 -13.22
C ALA A 79 7.16 18.09 -14.47
N ARG A 80 5.84 18.17 -14.30
CA ARG A 80 4.89 18.08 -15.43
C ARG A 80 5.09 19.21 -16.44
N VAL A 81 5.22 20.45 -15.98
CA VAL A 81 5.44 21.61 -16.86
C VAL A 81 6.79 21.52 -17.58
N SER A 82 7.85 21.08 -16.89
CA SER A 82 9.19 20.92 -17.49
C SER A 82 9.21 19.82 -18.54
N ALA A 83 8.38 18.79 -18.38
CA ALA A 83 8.17 17.75 -19.38
C ALA A 83 7.25 18.19 -20.55
N GLY A 84 6.78 19.43 -20.58
CA GLY A 84 5.87 19.95 -21.60
C GLY A 84 4.46 19.35 -21.56
N ALA A 85 4.12 18.63 -20.47
CA ALA A 85 2.86 17.92 -20.33
C ALA A 85 1.75 18.82 -19.76
N THR A 86 0.52 18.61 -20.20
CA THR A 86 -0.69 19.22 -19.65
C THR A 86 -1.30 18.32 -18.57
N MET A 87 -2.26 18.85 -17.80
CA MET A 87 -2.98 18.06 -16.79
C MET A 87 -3.80 16.91 -17.40
N ARG A 88 -4.08 16.93 -18.71
CA ARG A 88 -4.79 15.86 -19.42
C ARG A 88 -3.87 14.69 -19.78
N ASP A 89 -2.56 14.91 -19.77
CA ASP A 89 -1.56 13.91 -20.13
C ASP A 89 -1.16 13.04 -18.92
N VAL A 90 -1.77 13.29 -17.75
CA VAL A 90 -1.70 12.43 -16.58
C VAL A 90 -2.85 11.42 -16.67
N GLU A 91 -2.62 10.35 -17.43
CA GLU A 91 -3.57 9.26 -17.61
C GLU A 91 -4.02 8.67 -16.26
N GLU A 92 -5.24 8.10 -16.23
CA GLU A 92 -5.91 7.54 -15.04
C GLU A 92 -6.44 8.56 -14.02
N TYR A 93 -6.11 9.85 -14.15
CA TYR A 93 -6.57 10.90 -13.24
C TYR A 93 -7.29 12.03 -13.99
N SER A 94 -8.36 12.58 -13.38
CA SER A 94 -9.03 13.74 -13.98
C SER A 94 -8.18 15.00 -13.86
N SER A 95 -8.24 15.89 -14.86
CA SER A 95 -7.51 17.17 -14.82
C SER A 95 -7.88 18.04 -13.62
N GLY A 96 -9.11 17.91 -13.10
CA GLY A 96 -9.55 18.55 -11.87
C GLY A 96 -8.84 18.00 -10.62
N HIS A 97 -8.66 16.68 -10.53
CA HIS A 97 -7.89 16.06 -9.47
C HIS A 97 -6.42 16.51 -9.48
N ILE A 98 -5.79 16.51 -10.67
CA ILE A 98 -4.42 16.98 -10.84
C ILE A 98 -4.27 18.45 -10.45
N SER A 99 -5.20 19.30 -10.89
CA SER A 99 -5.24 20.70 -10.49
C SER A 99 -5.32 20.85 -8.97
N ASN A 100 -6.14 20.05 -8.28
CA ASN A 100 -6.26 20.11 -6.83
C ASN A 100 -4.98 19.66 -6.11
N VAL A 101 -4.29 18.64 -6.61
CA VAL A 101 -3.00 18.19 -6.08
C VAL A 101 -1.93 19.26 -6.25
N GLU A 102 -1.75 19.77 -7.47
CA GLU A 102 -0.72 20.75 -7.80
C GLU A 102 -0.98 22.12 -7.18
N ASN A 103 -2.25 22.47 -6.97
CA ASN A 103 -2.67 23.67 -6.23
C ASN A 103 -2.84 23.41 -4.72
N ARG A 104 -2.25 22.33 -4.20
CA ARG A 104 -2.00 22.14 -2.77
C ARG A 104 -3.30 21.98 -1.95
N ARG A 105 -4.37 21.52 -2.62
CA ARG A 105 -5.72 21.33 -2.06
C ARG A 105 -5.93 19.93 -1.52
N VAL A 106 -5.31 18.93 -2.14
CA VAL A 106 -5.54 17.52 -1.84
C VAL A 106 -4.21 16.78 -1.79
N MET A 107 -4.10 15.85 -0.85
CA MET A 107 -2.96 14.94 -0.78
C MET A 107 -3.04 13.95 -1.95
N PRO A 108 -1.99 13.83 -2.80
CA PRO A 108 -1.97 12.81 -3.84
C PRO A 108 -1.82 11.40 -3.25
N SER A 109 -2.20 10.37 -4.01
CA SER A 109 -1.81 8.99 -3.71
C SER A 109 -0.31 8.80 -3.94
N ARG A 110 0.28 7.77 -3.33
CA ARG A 110 1.69 7.43 -3.59
C ARG A 110 1.88 6.99 -5.05
N GLU A 111 0.90 6.30 -5.60
CA GLU A 111 0.85 5.86 -6.99
C GLU A 111 0.94 7.05 -7.95
N LEU A 112 0.20 8.14 -7.68
CA LEU A 112 0.28 9.37 -8.47
C LEU A 112 1.68 10.02 -8.40
N VAL A 113 2.31 10.04 -7.22
CA VAL A 113 3.69 10.56 -7.08
C VAL A 113 4.69 9.71 -7.88
N VAL A 114 4.55 8.39 -7.84
CA VAL A 114 5.40 7.47 -8.62
C VAL A 114 5.18 7.65 -10.12
N LEU A 115 3.93 7.89 -10.55
CA LEU A 115 3.62 8.22 -11.95
C LEU A 115 4.36 9.48 -12.40
N TYR A 116 4.40 10.53 -11.57
CA TYR A 116 5.13 11.77 -11.90
C TYR A 116 6.64 11.57 -12.03
N VAL A 117 7.22 10.70 -11.19
CA VAL A 117 8.63 10.29 -11.29
C VAL A 117 8.89 9.56 -12.59
N ALA A 118 8.06 8.56 -12.90
CA ALA A 118 8.25 7.70 -14.08
C ALA A 118 8.00 8.43 -15.40
N ARG A 119 6.98 9.30 -15.46
CA ARG A 119 6.47 9.86 -16.71
C ARG A 119 6.92 11.29 -17.00
N PHE A 120 7.19 12.09 -15.97
CA PHE A 120 7.55 13.50 -16.12
C PHE A 120 8.95 13.82 -15.59
N GLY A 121 9.77 12.78 -15.34
CA GLY A 121 11.17 12.94 -14.94
C GLY A 121 11.36 13.64 -13.60
N CYS A 122 10.38 13.55 -12.70
CA CYS A 122 10.51 14.12 -11.37
C CYS A 122 11.61 13.38 -10.60
N ASP A 123 12.49 14.11 -9.91
CA ASP A 123 13.50 13.50 -9.04
C ASP A 123 12.82 12.62 -7.98
N ARG A 124 13.12 11.32 -8.02
CA ARG A 124 12.46 10.29 -7.21
C ARG A 124 12.65 10.53 -5.71
N MET A 125 13.88 10.84 -5.29
CA MET A 125 14.21 11.01 -3.89
C MET A 125 13.53 12.27 -3.33
N ARG A 126 13.56 13.36 -4.10
CA ARG A 126 12.93 14.63 -3.74
C ARG A 126 11.41 14.51 -3.68
N ALA A 127 10.77 13.85 -4.64
CA ALA A 127 9.32 13.68 -4.69
C ALA A 127 8.80 12.79 -3.56
N LEU A 128 9.44 11.64 -3.33
CA LEU A 128 9.03 10.72 -2.27
C LEU A 128 9.31 11.29 -0.87
N SER A 129 10.44 11.99 -0.69
CA SER A 129 10.72 12.69 0.57
C SER A 129 9.73 13.81 0.85
N ALA A 130 9.35 14.60 -0.17
CA ALA A 130 8.31 15.63 -0.03
C ALA A 130 6.94 15.01 0.28
N TYR A 131 6.62 13.88 -0.34
CA TYR A 131 5.39 13.14 -0.06
C TYR A 131 5.31 12.65 1.39
N GLU A 132 6.36 12.00 1.91
CA GLU A 132 6.37 11.52 3.29
C GLU A 132 6.35 12.67 4.30
N ARG A 133 7.01 13.80 4.01
CA ARG A 133 6.90 15.01 4.86
C ARG A 133 5.50 15.60 4.84
N ALA A 134 4.85 15.71 3.68
CA ALA A 134 3.49 16.21 3.57
C ALA A 134 2.49 15.29 4.30
N LYS A 135 2.65 13.97 4.14
CA LYS A 135 1.85 12.96 4.83
C LYS A 135 2.05 13.01 6.34
N SER A 136 3.28 13.17 6.81
CA SER A 136 3.62 13.32 8.22
C SER A 136 3.02 14.61 8.79
N ALA A 137 3.14 15.75 8.10
CA ALA A 137 2.57 17.02 8.52
C ALA A 137 1.03 16.99 8.56
N ALA A 138 0.39 16.36 7.57
CA ALA A 138 -1.06 16.16 7.55
C ALA A 138 -1.53 15.23 8.70
N SER A 139 -0.71 14.28 9.11
CA SER A 139 -0.97 13.39 10.24
C SER A 139 -0.73 14.10 11.58
N ALA A 140 0.35 14.88 11.68
CA ALA A 140 0.69 15.72 12.84
C ALA A 140 -0.34 16.84 13.07
N ARG A 141 -0.92 17.43 12.01
CA ARG A 141 -2.06 18.35 12.17
C ARG A 141 -3.31 17.64 12.63
N ARG A 142 -3.59 16.41 12.19
CA ARG A 142 -4.72 15.61 12.69
C ARG A 142 -4.54 15.23 14.17
N SER A 143 -3.33 14.86 14.59
CA SER A 143 -3.03 14.57 15.99
C SER A 143 -2.96 15.84 16.85
N GLY A 144 -2.42 16.95 16.34
CA GLY A 144 -2.39 18.25 17.03
C GLY A 144 -3.76 18.90 17.19
N ARG A 145 -4.69 18.68 16.24
CA ARG A 145 -6.11 19.03 16.40
C ARG A 145 -6.84 18.17 17.43
N SER A 146 -6.23 17.05 17.86
CA SER A 146 -6.76 16.18 18.91
C SER A 146 -6.35 16.61 20.33
N GLY A 147 -5.58 17.71 20.47
CA GLY A 147 -5.19 18.29 21.76
C GLY A 147 -6.08 19.46 22.24
N GLY A 148 -6.96 19.99 21.38
CA GLY A 148 -8.08 20.81 21.83
C GLY A 148 -9.19 19.86 22.25
N ALA A 149 -9.78 20.07 23.43
CA ALA A 149 -10.94 19.34 23.90
C ALA A 149 -11.91 19.12 22.73
N SER A 150 -11.95 17.88 22.24
CA SER A 150 -12.96 17.46 21.28
C SER A 150 -14.28 17.72 21.99
N SER A 151 -14.94 18.82 21.64
CA SER A 151 -16.39 18.83 21.68
C SER A 151 -16.77 17.63 20.81
N PHE A 152 -17.02 16.50 21.46
CA PHE A 152 -17.84 15.44 20.90
C PHE A 152 -19.14 16.14 20.54
N VAL A 153 -19.20 16.70 19.34
CA VAL A 153 -20.49 16.84 18.69
C VAL A 153 -20.88 15.38 18.50
N ASP A 154 -21.82 14.97 19.34
CA ASP A 154 -22.43 13.66 19.41
C ASP A 154 -23.18 13.43 18.09
N GLU A 155 -22.44 13.34 16.99
CA GLU A 155 -23.00 12.88 15.73
C GLU A 155 -23.20 11.38 15.94
N GLU A 156 -24.43 11.03 16.27
CA GLU A 156 -24.85 9.66 16.54
C GLU A 156 -24.48 8.78 15.34
N VAL A 157 -23.46 7.94 15.53
CA VAL A 157 -22.97 7.05 14.48
C VAL A 157 -23.93 5.88 14.35
N GLY A 158 -24.66 5.84 13.23
CA GLY A 158 -25.63 4.80 12.91
C GLY A 158 -25.15 3.81 11.84
N PRO A 159 -25.98 2.80 11.51
CA PRO A 159 -25.63 1.76 10.51
C PRO A 159 -25.37 2.29 9.09
N GLU A 160 -26.01 3.41 8.75
CA GLU A 160 -25.87 4.10 7.46
C GLU A 160 -24.74 5.12 7.43
N SER A 161 -24.07 5.36 8.56
CA SER A 161 -22.91 6.25 8.61
C SER A 161 -21.76 5.74 7.73
N ASP A 162 -20.91 6.67 7.32
CA ASP A 162 -19.69 6.35 6.59
C ASP A 162 -18.82 5.36 7.37
N ILE A 163 -18.18 4.42 6.66
CA ILE A 163 -17.36 3.36 7.27
C ILE A 163 -16.23 3.95 8.12
N ASP A 164 -15.62 5.05 7.69
CA ASP A 164 -14.54 5.66 8.46
C ASP A 164 -15.09 6.39 9.70
N ALA A 165 -16.33 6.87 9.68
CA ALA A 165 -17.00 7.38 10.88
C ALA A 165 -17.19 6.27 11.92
N ILE A 166 -17.71 5.11 11.51
CA ILE A 166 -17.87 3.95 12.39
C ILE A 166 -16.52 3.49 12.95
N ARG A 167 -15.48 3.37 12.11
CA ARG A 167 -14.14 2.94 12.55
C ARG A 167 -13.47 3.89 13.53
N ARG A 168 -13.82 5.19 13.54
CA ARG A 168 -13.27 6.15 14.50
C ARG A 168 -13.77 5.91 15.92
N THR A 169 -14.93 5.25 16.08
CA THR A 169 -15.57 5.03 17.39
C THR A 169 -14.91 3.94 18.24
N TYR A 170 -14.07 3.07 17.67
CA TYR A 170 -13.41 1.97 18.40
C TYR A 170 -11.94 1.81 18.02
N ARG A 171 -11.22 0.94 18.75
CA ARG A 171 -9.91 0.40 18.37
C ARG A 171 -9.95 -1.11 18.36
N VAL A 172 -9.35 -1.73 17.36
CA VAL A 172 -9.09 -3.17 17.35
C VAL A 172 -7.86 -3.43 18.21
N ARG A 173 -7.99 -4.28 19.21
CA ARG A 173 -6.90 -4.69 20.10
C ARG A 173 -6.25 -5.96 19.58
N ASP A 174 -7.06 -6.96 19.30
CA ASP A 174 -6.62 -8.27 18.83
C ASP A 174 -7.34 -8.63 17.54
N VAL A 175 -6.61 -9.24 16.62
CA VAL A 175 -7.16 -9.85 15.42
C VAL A 175 -6.56 -11.23 15.25
N GLU A 176 -7.41 -12.20 14.98
CA GLU A 176 -7.03 -13.53 14.57
C GLU A 176 -7.73 -13.83 13.26
N THR A 177 -6.98 -14.29 12.25
CA THR A 177 -7.58 -14.71 10.98
C THR A 177 -7.01 -16.04 10.52
N SER A 178 -7.90 -17.00 10.31
CA SER A 178 -7.58 -18.33 9.79
C SER A 178 -8.04 -18.43 8.35
N TYR A 179 -7.11 -18.71 7.45
CA TYR A 179 -7.34 -18.92 6.02
C TYR A 179 -7.26 -20.40 5.68
N THR A 180 -8.22 -20.88 4.91
CA THR A 180 -8.19 -22.22 4.32
C THR A 180 -8.00 -22.09 2.81
N LEU A 181 -6.94 -22.71 2.29
CA LEU A 181 -6.65 -22.77 0.86
C LEU A 181 -7.17 -24.07 0.24
N GLY A 182 -7.72 -23.97 -0.97
CA GLY A 182 -8.24 -25.08 -1.75
C GLY A 182 -7.16 -25.75 -2.60
N ALA A 183 -7.57 -26.77 -3.37
CA ALA A 183 -6.68 -27.55 -4.22
C ALA A 183 -6.01 -26.73 -5.34
N GLU A 184 -6.64 -25.65 -5.78
CA GLU A 184 -6.09 -24.72 -6.77
C GLU A 184 -5.23 -23.62 -6.12
N GLY A 185 -4.99 -23.66 -4.81
CA GLY A 185 -4.29 -22.60 -4.07
C GLY A 185 -5.10 -21.31 -3.92
N GLN A 186 -6.40 -21.36 -4.25
CA GLN A 186 -7.36 -20.30 -3.96
C GLN A 186 -7.67 -20.24 -2.47
N VAL A 187 -7.98 -19.06 -1.93
CA VAL A 187 -8.66 -18.99 -0.64
C VAL A 187 -10.07 -19.52 -0.82
N VAL A 188 -10.53 -20.42 0.05
CA VAL A 188 -11.91 -20.92 0.10
C VAL A 188 -12.68 -20.22 1.22
N GLU A 189 -12.00 -19.98 2.33
CA GLU A 189 -12.57 -19.41 3.54
C GLU A 189 -11.54 -18.60 4.30
N ALA A 190 -11.98 -17.48 4.89
CA ALA A 190 -11.25 -16.76 5.93
C ALA A 190 -12.18 -16.52 7.13
N VAL A 191 -11.84 -17.08 8.28
CA VAL A 191 -12.54 -16.85 9.55
C VAL A 191 -11.75 -15.83 10.36
N THR A 192 -12.40 -14.72 10.72
CA THR A 192 -11.77 -13.63 11.47
C THR A 192 -12.44 -13.48 12.82
N ILE A 193 -11.65 -13.47 13.88
CA ILE A 193 -12.03 -13.10 15.25
C ILE A 193 -11.36 -11.78 15.57
N ARG A 194 -12.10 -10.82 16.13
CA ARG A 194 -11.56 -9.51 16.53
C ARG A 194 -12.02 -9.15 17.93
N SER A 195 -11.12 -8.53 18.67
CA SER A 195 -11.40 -7.89 19.93
C SER A 195 -11.29 -6.38 19.76
N LEU A 196 -12.28 -5.62 20.24
CA LEU A 196 -12.25 -4.15 20.18
C LEU A 196 -12.51 -3.51 21.54
N THR A 197 -12.02 -2.29 21.69
CA THR A 197 -12.33 -1.41 22.82
C THR A 197 -12.95 -0.12 22.31
N ALA A 198 -13.85 0.46 23.09
CA ALA A 198 -14.53 1.69 22.71
C ALA A 198 -13.61 2.92 22.82
N VAL A 199 -13.72 3.81 21.83
CA VAL A 199 -13.13 5.16 21.84
C VAL A 199 -14.23 6.20 22.03
N ALA A 200 -15.40 6.01 21.44
CA ALA A 200 -16.60 6.77 21.77
C ALA A 200 -17.16 6.35 23.16
N PRO A 201 -18.06 7.14 23.79
CA PRO A 201 -18.68 6.76 25.06
C PRO A 201 -19.36 5.38 25.00
N ARG A 202 -20.01 5.08 23.87
CA ARG A 202 -20.66 3.79 23.58
C ARG A 202 -20.36 3.39 22.14
N VAL A 203 -20.13 2.10 21.90
CA VAL A 203 -19.89 1.53 20.58
C VAL A 203 -20.77 0.31 20.39
N GLY A 204 -21.76 0.41 19.50
CA GLY A 204 -22.60 -0.71 19.08
C GLY A 204 -22.26 -1.25 17.68
N LEU A 205 -21.34 -0.61 16.95
CA LEU A 205 -21.06 -0.91 15.54
C LEU A 205 -19.59 -1.20 15.29
N ALA A 206 -19.32 -2.14 14.39
CA ALA A 206 -17.99 -2.46 13.88
C ALA A 206 -18.00 -2.62 12.35
N VAL A 207 -16.83 -2.51 11.72
CA VAL A 207 -16.68 -2.72 10.28
C VAL A 207 -15.75 -3.88 9.96
N ALA A 208 -16.22 -4.77 9.10
CA ALA A 208 -15.42 -5.77 8.40
C ALA A 208 -15.21 -5.36 6.94
N ARG A 209 -14.01 -5.55 6.41
CA ARG A 209 -13.67 -5.33 5.00
C ARG A 209 -12.74 -6.44 4.55
N PHE A 210 -12.99 -6.95 3.35
CA PHE A 210 -12.19 -8.01 2.74
C PHE A 210 -12.09 -7.78 1.23
N ASN A 211 -10.99 -8.22 0.64
CA ASN A 211 -10.76 -8.17 -0.80
C ASN A 211 -9.99 -9.43 -1.23
N TYR A 212 -10.22 -9.85 -2.47
CA TYR A 212 -9.50 -10.97 -3.08
C TYR A 212 -8.83 -10.50 -4.38
N PRO A 213 -7.59 -9.97 -4.30
CA PRO A 213 -6.99 -9.20 -5.40
C PRO A 213 -6.83 -9.97 -6.71
N THR A 214 -6.69 -11.29 -6.67
CA THR A 214 -6.51 -12.12 -7.87
C THR A 214 -7.81 -12.40 -8.61
N ASP A 215 -8.97 -12.22 -7.97
CA ASP A 215 -10.27 -12.32 -8.61
C ASP A 215 -11.20 -11.16 -8.15
N PRO A 216 -11.02 -9.96 -8.71
CA PRO A 216 -11.71 -8.74 -8.28
C PRO A 216 -13.12 -8.61 -8.88
N ARG A 217 -13.78 -9.72 -9.17
CA ARG A 217 -15.15 -9.72 -9.73
C ARG A 217 -16.19 -9.62 -8.61
N PRO A 218 -17.27 -8.84 -8.80
CA PRO A 218 -18.40 -8.88 -7.89
C PRO A 218 -19.01 -10.28 -7.75
N GLY A 219 -19.51 -10.62 -6.56
CA GLY A 219 -20.11 -11.91 -6.23
C GLY A 219 -19.12 -13.03 -5.87
N VAL A 220 -17.80 -12.76 -5.92
CA VAL A 220 -16.77 -13.72 -5.50
C VAL A 220 -16.73 -13.88 -3.99
N LEU A 221 -16.99 -12.80 -3.25
CA LEU A 221 -16.92 -12.78 -1.80
C LEU A 221 -18.32 -12.76 -1.18
N ASP A 222 -18.51 -13.55 -0.14
CA ASP A 222 -19.65 -13.43 0.76
C ASP A 222 -19.17 -13.34 2.20
N ILE A 223 -19.88 -12.58 3.02
CA ILE A 223 -19.55 -12.35 4.44
C ILE A 223 -20.71 -12.75 5.32
N THR A 224 -20.43 -13.52 6.36
CA THR A 224 -21.44 -14.01 7.32
C THR A 224 -20.97 -13.75 8.75
N ALA A 225 -21.87 -13.28 9.62
CA ALA A 225 -21.58 -13.16 11.05
C ALA A 225 -21.52 -14.55 11.69
N ILE A 226 -20.62 -14.74 12.65
CA ILE A 226 -20.47 -16.02 13.36
C ILE A 226 -20.91 -15.87 14.82
N ALA A 227 -20.30 -14.96 15.56
CA ALA A 227 -20.50 -14.81 17.00
C ALA A 227 -20.21 -13.37 17.44
N GLY A 228 -20.89 -12.88 18.48
CA GLY A 228 -20.63 -11.56 19.05
C GLY A 228 -21.13 -10.40 18.18
N CYS A 229 -21.75 -10.68 17.03
CA CYS A 229 -22.26 -9.68 16.10
C CYS A 229 -23.34 -10.20 15.12
N SER A 230 -24.01 -9.27 14.46
CA SER A 230 -24.90 -9.50 13.31
C SER A 230 -24.57 -8.53 12.17
N ILE A 231 -24.89 -8.87 10.93
CA ILE A 231 -24.65 -7.98 9.78
C ILE A 231 -25.89 -7.10 9.58
N LEU A 232 -25.72 -5.78 9.67
CA LEU A 232 -26.78 -4.81 9.38
C LEU A 232 -26.79 -4.40 7.91
N ARG A 233 -25.60 -4.16 7.35
CA ARG A 233 -25.44 -3.66 5.99
C ARG A 233 -24.24 -4.32 5.33
N ARG A 234 -24.40 -4.71 4.06
CA ARG A 234 -23.33 -5.18 3.18
C ARG A 234 -23.20 -4.25 1.99
N SER A 235 -21.98 -4.03 1.54
CA SER A 235 -21.69 -3.30 0.32
C SER A 235 -20.54 -4.01 -0.40
N GLU A 236 -20.65 -4.10 -1.71
CA GLU A 236 -19.61 -4.64 -2.58
C GLU A 236 -19.20 -3.57 -3.59
N SER A 237 -17.89 -3.36 -3.76
CA SER A 237 -17.37 -2.44 -4.77
C SER A 237 -17.45 -3.05 -6.17
N HIS A 238 -17.32 -2.21 -7.19
CA HIS A 238 -17.14 -2.68 -8.58
C HIS A 238 -15.85 -3.52 -8.79
N THR A 239 -14.95 -3.55 -7.80
CA THR A 239 -13.73 -4.38 -7.77
C THR A 239 -13.87 -5.63 -6.90
N GLY A 240 -15.11 -6.01 -6.55
CA GLY A 240 -15.40 -7.22 -5.77
C GLY A 240 -14.94 -7.15 -4.31
N ALA A 241 -14.56 -5.98 -3.80
CA ALA A 241 -14.22 -5.83 -2.38
C ALA A 241 -15.51 -5.72 -1.56
N ILE A 242 -15.68 -6.58 -0.55
CA ILE A 242 -16.84 -6.58 0.33
C ILE A 242 -16.53 -5.79 1.60
N SER A 243 -17.50 -5.00 2.06
CA SER A 243 -17.51 -4.36 3.37
C SER A 243 -18.85 -4.63 4.06
N ALA A 244 -18.81 -4.84 5.37
CA ALA A 244 -20.00 -5.03 6.18
C ALA A 244 -19.97 -4.15 7.42
N VAL A 245 -21.10 -3.53 7.72
CA VAL A 245 -21.38 -2.91 9.02
C VAL A 245 -22.02 -3.97 9.90
N LEU A 246 -21.39 -4.21 11.04
CA LEU A 246 -21.76 -5.22 12.01
C LEU A 246 -22.37 -4.53 13.24
N ALA A 247 -23.55 -4.96 13.67
CA ALA A 247 -24.04 -4.68 15.02
C ALA A 247 -23.35 -5.64 15.99
N LEU A 248 -22.79 -5.10 17.06
CA LEU A 248 -22.30 -5.91 18.18
C LEU A 248 -23.50 -6.40 19.00
N GLU A 249 -23.37 -7.58 19.61
CA GLU A 249 -24.45 -8.13 20.47
C GLU A 249 -24.80 -7.22 21.66
N ARG A 250 -23.86 -6.36 22.06
CA ARG A 250 -24.04 -5.35 23.11
C ARG A 250 -23.19 -4.13 22.80
N GLU A 251 -23.60 -3.00 23.36
CA GLU A 251 -22.77 -1.79 23.35
C GLU A 251 -21.55 -1.97 24.26
N VAL A 252 -20.40 -1.51 23.78
CA VAL A 252 -19.13 -1.50 24.52
C VAL A 252 -18.89 -0.10 25.04
N GLN A 253 -18.62 0.02 26.34
CA GLN A 253 -18.32 1.31 26.98
C GLN A 253 -16.81 1.60 26.98
N ARG A 254 -16.42 2.88 26.97
CA ARG A 254 -14.99 3.31 26.90
C ARG A 254 -14.09 2.68 27.98
N ASN A 255 -14.64 2.40 29.16
CA ASN A 255 -13.88 1.88 30.30
C ASN A 255 -14.07 0.37 30.51
N GLU A 256 -14.73 -0.30 29.57
CA GLU A 256 -14.92 -1.73 29.60
C GLU A 256 -13.74 -2.46 28.95
N GLY A 257 -13.54 -3.73 29.35
CA GLY A 257 -12.62 -4.63 28.67
C GLY A 257 -13.01 -4.89 27.19
N PRO A 258 -12.12 -5.54 26.43
CA PRO A 258 -12.36 -5.79 25.01
C PRO A 258 -13.60 -6.65 24.75
N HIS A 259 -14.41 -6.27 23.76
CA HIS A 259 -15.51 -7.11 23.25
C HIS A 259 -15.04 -7.91 22.04
N THR A 260 -15.32 -9.20 22.04
CA THR A 260 -14.92 -10.13 20.98
C THR A 260 -16.09 -10.43 20.05
N TYR A 261 -15.83 -10.44 18.75
CA TYR A 261 -16.78 -10.83 17.72
C TYR A 261 -16.07 -11.55 16.57
N ALA A 262 -16.83 -12.30 15.77
CA ALA A 262 -16.30 -13.12 14.70
C ALA A 262 -17.19 -13.09 13.45
N PHE A 263 -16.54 -13.13 12.29
CA PHE A 263 -17.19 -13.23 10.99
C PHE A 263 -16.41 -14.14 10.05
N ARG A 264 -17.11 -14.73 9.08
CA ARG A 264 -16.59 -15.59 8.03
C ARG A 264 -16.66 -14.85 6.71
N VAL A 265 -15.60 -14.97 5.90
CA VAL A 265 -15.63 -14.65 4.48
C VAL A 265 -15.50 -15.95 3.70
N SER A 266 -16.48 -16.24 2.85
CA SER A 266 -16.44 -17.35 1.90
C SER A 266 -16.02 -16.81 0.53
N VAL A 267 -15.14 -17.54 -0.16
CA VAL A 267 -14.58 -17.14 -1.45
C VAL A 267 -15.01 -18.14 -2.51
N ARG A 268 -15.79 -17.68 -3.49
CA ARG A 268 -16.31 -18.46 -4.62
C ARG A 268 -15.47 -18.22 -5.87
N SER A 269 -14.20 -18.58 -5.79
CA SER A 269 -13.26 -18.46 -6.91
C SER A 269 -12.49 -19.77 -7.10
N GLN A 270 -12.00 -19.99 -8.32
CA GLN A 270 -10.99 -21.00 -8.62
C GLN A 270 -9.64 -20.36 -8.94
N VAL A 271 -9.55 -19.03 -8.91
CA VAL A 271 -8.31 -18.31 -9.18
C VAL A 271 -7.41 -18.42 -7.95
N PRO A 272 -6.14 -18.87 -8.10
CA PRO A 272 -5.21 -18.97 -6.98
C PRO A 272 -5.05 -17.62 -6.25
N ALA A 273 -4.83 -17.68 -4.94
CA ALA A 273 -4.50 -16.50 -4.18
C ALA A 273 -3.09 -15.99 -4.56
N LEU A 274 -2.82 -14.71 -4.28
CA LEU A 274 -1.42 -14.30 -4.18
C LEU A 274 -0.74 -15.17 -3.13
N PRO A 275 0.53 -15.54 -3.31
CA PRO A 275 1.25 -16.39 -2.37
C PRO A 275 1.69 -15.63 -1.10
N LYS A 276 0.79 -14.79 -0.58
CA LYS A 276 0.94 -13.97 0.61
C LYS A 276 -0.42 -13.55 1.15
N ILE A 277 -0.55 -13.59 2.47
CA ILE A 277 -1.63 -13.03 3.24
C ILE A 277 -1.05 -11.89 4.07
N ARG A 278 -1.68 -10.72 3.99
CA ARG A 278 -1.21 -9.50 4.63
C ARG A 278 -2.28 -8.88 5.51
N TYR A 279 -1.89 -8.52 6.72
CA TYR A 279 -2.61 -7.61 7.59
C TYR A 279 -1.89 -6.25 7.66
N TYR A 280 -2.66 -5.18 7.83
CA TYR A 280 -2.14 -3.85 8.11
C TYR A 280 -2.74 -3.34 9.41
N ALA A 281 -1.89 -3.08 10.40
CA ALA A 281 -2.30 -2.53 11.68
C ALA A 281 -2.51 -1.01 11.56
N SER A 282 -3.75 -0.59 11.35
CA SER A 282 -4.12 0.84 11.36
C SER A 282 -4.23 1.35 12.81
N GLY A 283 -3.08 1.58 13.45
CA GLY A 283 -2.93 1.97 14.86
C GLY A 283 -2.42 0.81 15.74
N ARG A 284 -2.19 1.09 17.04
CA ARG A 284 -1.65 0.15 18.03
C ARG A 284 -2.52 -1.11 18.19
N THR A 285 -2.29 -2.10 17.34
CA THR A 285 -2.89 -3.44 17.43
C THR A 285 -1.97 -4.25 18.34
N GLN A 286 -2.51 -4.74 19.46
CA GLN A 286 -1.72 -5.45 20.46
C GLN A 286 -1.30 -6.83 19.95
N ARG A 287 -2.21 -7.53 19.29
CA ARG A 287 -1.93 -8.84 18.68
C ARG A 287 -2.58 -8.99 17.32
N CYS A 288 -1.82 -9.47 16.35
CA CYS A 288 -2.33 -10.01 15.10
C CYS A 288 -1.85 -11.45 14.97
N ALA A 289 -2.76 -12.39 14.85
CA ALA A 289 -2.47 -13.80 14.68
C ALA A 289 -2.99 -14.27 13.32
N LEU A 290 -2.11 -14.81 12.49
CA LEU A 290 -2.46 -15.31 11.16
C LEU A 290 -2.21 -16.79 11.08
N ARG A 291 -3.18 -17.51 10.52
CA ARG A 291 -3.16 -18.96 10.36
C ARG A 291 -3.51 -19.30 8.93
N VAL A 292 -2.77 -20.23 8.32
CA VAL A 292 -2.99 -20.67 6.94
C VAL A 292 -2.96 -22.19 6.90
N LYS A 293 -4.07 -22.78 6.47
CA LYS A 293 -4.18 -24.21 6.19
C LYS A 293 -4.12 -24.43 4.68
N PHE A 294 -3.10 -25.14 4.22
CA PHE A 294 -2.99 -25.52 2.81
C PHE A 294 -3.77 -26.79 2.53
N HIS A 295 -4.19 -26.97 1.28
CA HIS A 295 -4.77 -28.23 0.84
C HIS A 295 -3.69 -29.31 0.73
N ASN A 296 -3.95 -30.52 1.24
CA ASN A 296 -2.96 -31.61 1.24
C ASN A 296 -2.45 -31.98 -0.15
N GLY A 297 -3.27 -31.84 -1.18
CA GLY A 297 -2.88 -32.09 -2.58
C GLY A 297 -2.02 -30.99 -3.21
N ARG A 298 -1.77 -29.88 -2.50
CA ARG A 298 -0.97 -28.76 -2.98
C ARG A 298 -0.21 -28.10 -1.82
N PRO A 299 0.79 -28.80 -1.24
CA PRO A 299 1.58 -28.25 -0.15
C PRO A 299 2.51 -27.13 -0.66
N PRO A 300 2.85 -26.16 0.19
CA PRO A 300 3.88 -25.18 -0.13
C PRO A 300 5.28 -25.81 -0.03
N ALA A 301 6.23 -25.33 -0.84
CA ALA A 301 7.65 -25.68 -0.71
C ALA A 301 8.33 -24.92 0.44
N ALA A 302 7.90 -23.68 0.70
CA ALA A 302 8.40 -22.86 1.79
C ALA A 302 7.30 -21.92 2.26
N VAL A 303 7.28 -21.64 3.56
CA VAL A 303 6.34 -20.69 4.19
C VAL A 303 7.15 -19.85 5.18
N TRP A 304 6.96 -18.54 5.18
CA TRP A 304 7.67 -17.63 6.07
C TRP A 304 6.77 -16.48 6.52
N TRP A 305 7.11 -15.87 7.64
CA TRP A 305 6.45 -14.66 8.11
C TRP A 305 7.18 -13.39 7.63
N PHE A 306 6.45 -12.27 7.58
CA PHE A 306 7.04 -10.96 7.34
C PHE A 306 6.43 -9.91 8.27
N ARG A 307 7.21 -8.87 8.59
CA ARG A 307 6.79 -7.64 9.26
C ARG A 307 7.59 -6.48 8.68
N SER A 308 6.93 -5.43 8.21
CA SER A 308 7.61 -4.23 7.72
C SER A 308 6.68 -3.00 7.76
N ALA A 309 7.26 -1.83 8.01
CA ALA A 309 6.56 -0.55 7.84
C ALA A 309 6.33 -0.20 6.35
N SER A 310 7.12 -0.79 5.45
CA SER A 310 7.08 -0.53 4.01
C SER A 310 6.19 -1.54 3.28
N ARG A 311 5.12 -1.05 2.66
CA ARG A 311 4.30 -1.89 1.76
C ARG A 311 5.15 -2.48 0.63
N ALA A 312 6.11 -1.74 0.09
CA ALA A 312 6.93 -2.21 -1.02
C ALA A 312 7.81 -3.40 -0.62
N GLU A 313 8.39 -3.39 0.59
CA GLU A 313 9.15 -4.53 1.11
C GLU A 313 8.27 -5.75 1.30
N VAL A 314 7.01 -5.58 1.70
CA VAL A 314 6.07 -6.70 1.78
C VAL A 314 5.67 -7.25 0.40
N GLU A 315 5.56 -6.39 -0.61
CA GLU A 315 5.13 -6.80 -1.95
C GLU A 315 6.27 -7.45 -2.76
N TYR A 316 7.49 -6.94 -2.61
CA TYR A 316 8.63 -7.32 -3.45
C TYR A 316 9.83 -7.88 -2.68
N GLY A 317 9.74 -7.98 -1.35
CA GLY A 317 10.80 -8.57 -0.54
C GLY A 317 10.89 -10.08 -0.73
N ASP A 318 12.13 -10.57 -0.65
CA ASP A 318 12.44 -11.99 -0.79
C ASP A 318 12.17 -12.78 0.51
N GLU A 319 12.21 -14.10 0.37
CA GLU A 319 12.26 -15.04 1.49
C GLU A 319 13.48 -14.75 2.37
N VAL A 320 13.26 -14.66 3.68
CA VAL A 320 14.34 -14.51 4.67
C VAL A 320 14.40 -15.80 5.48
N GLU A 321 15.53 -16.49 5.45
CA GLU A 321 15.72 -17.83 6.05
C GLU A 321 15.33 -17.86 7.54
N THR A 322 15.64 -16.81 8.30
CA THR A 322 15.29 -16.70 9.73
C THR A 322 13.79 -16.62 10.00
N ASN A 323 12.98 -16.38 8.97
CA ASN A 323 11.54 -16.22 9.10
C ASN A 323 10.75 -17.44 8.62
N LEU A 324 11.44 -18.52 8.24
CA LEU A 324 10.79 -19.76 7.83
C LEU A 324 9.96 -20.35 8.95
N LEU A 325 8.76 -20.78 8.59
CA LEU A 325 7.81 -21.43 9.47
C LEU A 325 7.85 -22.93 9.19
N SER A 326 7.96 -23.72 10.26
CA SER A 326 7.74 -25.17 10.18
C SER A 326 6.24 -25.43 10.21
N GLY A 327 5.74 -26.19 9.24
CA GLY A 327 4.35 -26.63 9.22
C GLY A 327 4.15 -27.80 10.18
N ASP A 328 2.91 -28.03 10.59
CA ASP A 328 2.51 -29.33 11.13
C ASP A 328 2.27 -30.35 10.01
N ASP A 329 1.99 -31.60 10.39
CA ASP A 329 1.67 -32.70 9.46
C ASP A 329 0.43 -32.44 8.58
N GLY A 330 -0.37 -31.42 8.91
CA GLY A 330 -1.57 -31.01 8.19
C GLY A 330 -1.38 -29.79 7.27
N HIS A 331 -0.12 -29.40 7.01
CA HIS A 331 0.24 -28.19 6.28
C HIS A 331 -0.46 -26.94 6.82
N PHE A 332 -0.53 -26.83 8.15
CA PHE A 332 -1.02 -25.67 8.85
C PHE A 332 0.14 -24.87 9.43
N TYR A 333 0.10 -23.57 9.17
CA TYR A 333 1.15 -22.62 9.54
C TYR A 333 0.53 -21.45 10.29
N PHE A 334 1.22 -20.96 11.31
CA PHE A 334 0.76 -19.81 12.09
C PHE A 334 1.90 -18.86 12.44
N ALA A 335 1.55 -17.59 12.56
CA ALA A 335 2.45 -16.54 13.02
C ALA A 335 1.68 -15.53 13.86
N ASP A 336 2.25 -15.20 15.02
CA ASP A 336 1.71 -14.21 15.94
C ASP A 336 2.62 -12.98 15.95
N PHE A 337 2.00 -11.82 15.78
CA PHE A 337 2.65 -10.53 15.78
C PHE A 337 2.12 -9.69 16.93
N TYR A 338 3.02 -9.07 17.67
CA TYR A 338 2.70 -8.27 18.85
C TYR A 338 3.15 -6.83 18.66
N ASP A 339 2.44 -5.93 19.34
CA ASP A 339 2.75 -4.50 19.43
C ASP A 339 2.97 -3.88 18.04
N LEU A 340 1.98 -4.04 17.16
CA LEU A 340 2.00 -3.51 15.81
C LEU A 340 1.55 -2.04 15.82
N ASP A 341 2.38 -1.15 15.27
CA ASP A 341 2.03 0.26 15.13
C ASP A 341 2.33 0.75 13.72
N THR A 342 1.29 0.85 12.89
CA THR A 342 1.39 1.30 11.49
C THR A 342 2.26 0.42 10.58
N GLU A 343 2.30 -0.87 10.87
CA GLU A 343 3.09 -1.86 10.13
C GLU A 343 2.21 -2.84 9.35
N HIS A 344 2.83 -3.45 8.34
CA HIS A 344 2.32 -4.62 7.64
C HIS A 344 2.94 -5.88 8.25
N CYS A 345 2.12 -6.91 8.43
CA CYS A 345 2.59 -8.23 8.83
C CYS A 345 1.82 -9.31 8.07
N GLY A 346 2.36 -10.53 8.04
CA GLY A 346 1.75 -11.57 7.23
C GLY A 346 2.52 -12.88 7.14
N ILE A 347 1.92 -13.80 6.39
CA ILE A 347 2.51 -15.07 6.01
C ILE A 347 2.60 -15.08 4.49
N ALA A 348 3.78 -15.42 3.96
CA ALA A 348 4.03 -15.63 2.55
C ALA A 348 4.53 -17.05 2.32
N TRP A 349 4.41 -17.54 1.08
CA TRP A 349 4.84 -18.88 0.75
C TRP A 349 5.32 -18.97 -0.70
N ARG A 350 5.93 -20.11 -1.01
CA ARG A 350 6.25 -20.52 -2.37
C ARG A 350 5.60 -21.87 -2.62
N TRP A 351 4.92 -22.01 -3.75
CA TRP A 351 4.37 -23.30 -4.16
C TRP A 351 5.49 -24.27 -4.52
N ALA A 352 5.24 -25.56 -4.31
CA ALA A 352 6.15 -26.64 -4.68
C ALA A 352 6.21 -26.89 -6.20
#